data_AF-A0A1J1HVT8-F1
#
_entry.id   AF-A0A1J1HVT8-F1
#
_cell.length_a   1.000
_cell.length_b   1.000
_cell.length_c   1.000
_cell.angle_alpha   90.00
_cell.angle_beta   90.00
_cell.angle_gamma   90.00
#
_symmetry.space_group_name_H-M   'P 1'
#
loop_
_entity.id
_entity.type
_entity.pdbx_description
1 polymer ?
#
loop_
_entity_poly.entity_id
_entity_poly.type
_entity_poly.pdbx_seq_one_letter_code
_entity_poly.pdbx_strand_id
1 'polypeptide(L)'
;MFEKFSVILLATFAVQSVVTRQTLMTDTTFGGELDTEKSKTTFERNRKAEERINLSFPGTKWCGPGNTADGYDDLGKDKEVDACCRQHDHCDNIASGEEKHGLKNDDYFTRLHCQCDKEFKQCLQSANSKRGNYIGNFYFNVRDRCYKEQHPIVECDEIHTKIFIRRCIRYTIDGMKAKTWQWFDLPFYDDEHDFQFDDPEADHFVQDNNLLEFV
;
A
#
# COMPACT_ATOMS: atom_id res chain seq x y z
N MET A 1 -27.60 -9.48 53.61
CA MET A 1 -26.90 -10.61 52.96
C MET A 1 -25.46 -10.60 53.47
N PHE A 2 -24.83 -11.76 53.66
CA PHE A 2 -23.53 -11.94 54.33
C PHE A 2 -22.41 -11.09 53.66
N GLU A 3 -21.47 -10.45 54.38
CA GLU A 3 -20.40 -11.00 55.24
C GLU A 3 -19.44 -11.95 54.48
N LYS A 4 -18.10 -11.92 54.62
CA LYS A 4 -17.22 -11.26 55.63
C LYS A 4 -15.73 -11.24 55.18
N PHE A 5 -14.91 -10.38 55.80
CA PHE A 5 -13.42 -10.42 55.91
C PHE A 5 -12.55 -10.24 54.62
N SER A 6 -11.33 -9.66 54.66
CA SER A 6 -10.62 -8.78 55.62
C SER A 6 -9.63 -7.92 54.80
N VAL A 7 -9.50 -6.58 54.88
CA VAL A 7 -9.09 -5.67 55.98
C VAL A 7 -7.66 -5.91 56.50
N ILE A 8 -6.94 -4.82 56.86
CA ILE A 8 -5.53 -4.70 57.33
C ILE A 8 -4.53 -4.69 56.14
N LEU A 9 -3.59 -3.73 55.94
CA LEU A 9 -3.18 -2.42 56.53
C LEU A 9 -2.25 -1.74 55.47
N LEU A 10 -1.94 -0.42 55.34
CA LEU A 10 -2.39 0.88 55.87
C LEU A 10 -1.98 1.99 54.85
N ALA A 11 -2.05 3.28 55.19
CA ALA A 11 -1.45 4.41 54.45
C ALA A 11 -0.99 5.54 55.38
N THR A 12 0.18 6.17 55.12
CA THR A 12 0.73 7.44 55.66
C THR A 12 2.14 7.67 55.05
N PHE A 13 2.69 8.87 54.82
CA PHE A 13 2.13 10.21 54.59
C PHE A 13 3.10 11.07 53.72
N ALA A 14 2.49 11.91 52.87
CA ALA A 14 2.94 13.17 52.25
C ALA A 14 4.43 13.65 52.20
N VAL A 15 4.90 13.90 50.96
CA VAL A 15 5.47 15.17 50.43
C VAL A 15 6.72 15.80 51.07
N GLN A 16 7.81 15.95 50.27
CA GLN A 16 8.38 17.26 49.90
C GLN A 16 9.41 17.15 48.74
N SER A 17 9.49 18.18 47.89
CA SER A 17 10.37 18.25 46.72
C SER A 17 11.62 19.09 46.98
N VAL A 18 12.79 18.65 46.50
CA VAL A 18 13.98 19.50 46.34
C VAL A 18 14.62 19.23 44.98
N VAL A 19 14.91 20.30 44.23
CA VAL A 19 15.70 20.25 42.99
C VAL A 19 17.17 20.49 43.33
N THR A 20 18.06 19.58 42.92
CA THR A 20 19.51 19.84 42.91
C THR A 20 20.11 19.47 41.56
N ARG A 21 20.37 20.49 40.75
CA ARG A 21 21.10 20.38 39.48
C ARG A 21 22.58 20.67 39.75
N GLN A 22 23.40 19.63 39.91
CA GLN A 22 24.85 19.78 40.04
C GLN A 22 25.55 19.37 38.75
N THR A 23 26.04 20.34 37.98
CA THR A 23 26.99 20.10 36.89
C THR A 23 28.35 19.74 37.47
N LEU A 24 29.05 18.78 36.87
CA LEU A 24 30.50 18.64 37.04
C LEU A 24 31.13 18.43 35.67
N MET A 25 32.03 19.33 35.29
CA MET A 25 32.72 19.33 34.00
C MET A 25 34.06 18.62 34.14
N THR A 26 34.39 17.76 33.18
CA THR A 26 35.77 17.37 32.88
C THR A 26 35.99 17.57 31.39
N ASP A 27 36.61 18.69 31.04
CA ASP A 27 37.06 18.97 29.67
C ASP A 27 38.45 18.35 29.47
N THR A 28 38.63 17.59 28.40
CA THR A 28 39.93 17.14 27.90
C THR A 28 39.97 17.30 26.39
N THR A 29 40.37 18.49 25.97
CA THR A 29 40.67 18.83 24.59
C THR A 29 41.64 17.85 23.94
N PHE A 30 41.24 17.26 22.81
CA PHE A 30 42.16 16.72 21.82
C PHE A 30 41.71 17.16 20.44
N GLY A 31 42.62 17.73 19.65
CA GLY A 31 42.28 18.42 18.41
C GLY A 31 41.80 17.47 17.31
N GLY A 32 40.64 17.77 16.72
CA GLY A 32 40.09 17.07 15.57
C GLY A 32 38.86 17.80 15.06
N GLU A 33 39.04 18.65 14.06
CA GLU A 33 37.94 19.40 13.44
C GLU A 33 37.09 18.44 12.61
N LEU A 34 35.85 18.18 13.06
CA LEU A 34 35.00 17.14 12.51
C LEU A 34 33.77 17.74 11.81
N ASP A 35 33.75 17.61 10.48
CA ASP A 35 32.78 18.19 9.54
C ASP A 35 31.30 18.02 9.97
N THR A 36 30.75 18.97 10.72
CA THR A 36 29.35 18.90 11.21
C THR A 36 28.34 18.96 10.05
N GLU A 37 28.73 19.57 8.93
CA GLU A 37 27.96 19.63 7.67
C GLU A 37 27.89 18.26 6.96
N LYS A 38 28.96 17.47 7.03
CA LYS A 38 29.04 16.11 6.47
C LYS A 38 28.17 15.12 7.24
N SER A 39 28.03 15.32 8.55
CA SER A 39 27.09 14.58 9.40
C SER A 39 25.64 14.84 8.98
N LYS A 40 25.23 16.11 8.88
CA LYS A 40 23.86 16.49 8.44
C LYS A 40 23.53 15.95 7.06
N THR A 41 24.42 16.14 6.08
CA THR A 41 24.25 15.66 4.69
C THR A 41 24.37 14.14 4.53
N THR A 42 24.73 13.41 5.59
CA THR A 42 24.61 11.94 5.66
C THR A 42 23.28 11.55 6.31
N PHE A 43 22.90 12.19 7.42
CA PHE A 43 21.65 11.88 8.13
C PHE A 43 20.40 12.21 7.30
N GLU A 44 20.38 13.32 6.57
CA GLU A 44 19.26 13.66 5.67
C GLU A 44 19.22 12.79 4.41
N ARG A 45 20.37 12.26 3.98
CA ARG A 45 20.47 11.30 2.87
C ARG A 45 19.89 9.95 3.28
N ASN A 46 20.22 9.50 4.48
CA ASN A 46 19.64 8.30 5.10
C ASN A 46 18.12 8.45 5.37
N ARG A 47 17.60 9.68 5.51
CA ARG A 47 16.14 9.94 5.59
C ARG A 47 15.45 9.96 4.22
N LYS A 48 16.18 10.16 3.12
CA LYS A 48 15.62 10.11 1.75
C LYS A 48 15.80 8.75 1.06
N ALA A 49 16.73 7.93 1.52
CA ALA A 49 16.75 6.52 1.23
C ALA A 49 15.85 5.78 2.24
N GLU A 50 14.53 5.82 2.03
CA GLU A 50 13.70 4.72 2.54
C GLU A 50 14.25 3.44 1.90
N GLU A 51 14.74 2.52 2.73
CA GLU A 51 15.39 1.29 2.26
C GLU A 51 14.34 0.41 1.58
N ARG A 52 14.25 0.50 0.25
CA ARG A 52 13.45 -0.41 -0.58
C ARG A 52 13.97 -1.83 -0.34
N ILE A 53 13.22 -2.60 0.45
CA ILE A 53 13.56 -3.97 0.82
C ILE A 53 13.31 -4.85 -0.41
N ASN A 54 14.26 -4.87 -1.36
CA ASN A 54 14.17 -5.67 -2.57
C ASN A 54 14.16 -7.18 -2.21
N LEU A 55 12.96 -7.73 -2.07
CA LEU A 55 12.71 -9.11 -1.64
C LEU A 55 11.65 -9.75 -2.53
N SER A 56 12.07 -10.63 -3.44
CA SER A 56 11.18 -11.32 -4.37
C SER A 56 10.87 -12.76 -3.94
N PHE A 57 9.67 -13.23 -4.26
CA PHE A 57 9.19 -14.56 -3.85
C PHE A 57 10.03 -15.71 -4.46
N PRO A 58 10.32 -16.81 -3.74
CA PRO A 58 11.18 -17.88 -4.23
C PRO A 58 10.78 -18.49 -5.60
N GLY A 59 11.65 -18.28 -6.58
CA GLY A 59 11.49 -18.68 -7.98
C GLY A 59 11.14 -17.54 -8.94
N THR A 60 10.84 -16.36 -8.41
CA THR A 60 10.51 -15.11 -9.11
C THR A 60 11.60 -14.06 -8.85
N LYS A 61 11.67 -13.01 -9.67
CA LYS A 61 12.57 -11.84 -9.49
C LYS A 61 11.82 -10.52 -9.34
N TRP A 62 10.50 -10.50 -9.56
CA TRP A 62 9.65 -9.30 -9.54
C TRP A 62 8.50 -9.36 -8.54
N CYS A 63 8.15 -10.54 -8.00
CA CYS A 63 7.01 -10.67 -7.08
C CYS A 63 7.38 -10.32 -5.64
N GLY A 64 7.32 -9.03 -5.27
CA GLY A 64 7.52 -8.58 -3.89
C GLY A 64 7.59 -7.05 -3.73
N PRO A 65 8.02 -6.53 -2.57
CA PRO A 65 8.46 -5.15 -2.44
C PRO A 65 9.69 -4.91 -3.34
N GLY A 66 9.47 -4.29 -4.50
CA GLY A 66 10.49 -4.15 -5.54
C GLY A 66 10.98 -5.51 -6.06
N ASN A 67 12.10 -5.47 -6.77
CA ASN A 67 12.60 -6.60 -7.55
C ASN A 67 14.07 -6.91 -7.27
N THR A 68 14.46 -8.16 -7.50
CA THR A 68 15.84 -8.65 -7.50
C THR A 68 16.27 -9.04 -8.92
N ALA A 69 15.91 -8.20 -9.89
CA ALA A 69 16.21 -8.39 -11.31
C ALA A 69 17.43 -7.57 -11.74
N ASP A 70 18.29 -8.18 -12.55
CA ASP A 70 19.47 -7.58 -13.16
C ASP A 70 19.11 -6.67 -14.36
N GLY A 71 17.86 -6.74 -14.85
CA GLY A 71 17.31 -5.92 -15.93
C GLY A 71 15.89 -6.35 -16.32
N TYR A 72 15.20 -5.60 -17.19
CA TYR A 72 13.77 -5.81 -17.48
C TYR A 72 13.41 -7.25 -17.90
N ASP A 73 14.18 -7.91 -18.76
CA ASP A 73 13.89 -9.27 -19.25
C ASP A 73 14.48 -10.40 -18.38
N ASP A 74 15.07 -10.06 -17.24
CA ASP A 74 15.57 -11.01 -16.26
C ASP A 74 14.43 -11.53 -15.38
N LEU A 75 13.78 -12.59 -15.87
CA LEU A 75 12.76 -13.36 -15.17
C LEU A 75 13.37 -14.59 -14.48
N GLY A 76 12.79 -14.96 -13.35
CA GLY A 76 13.11 -16.17 -12.59
C GLY A 76 12.71 -17.47 -13.28
N LYS A 77 12.55 -18.52 -12.48
CA LYS A 77 12.19 -19.87 -12.95
C LYS A 77 10.73 -19.96 -13.38
N ASP A 78 9.87 -19.20 -12.72
CA ASP A 78 8.41 -19.28 -12.84
C ASP A 78 7.89 -18.12 -13.70
N LYS A 79 8.39 -18.08 -14.94
CA LYS A 79 8.41 -16.91 -15.83
C LYS A 79 7.06 -16.29 -16.08
N GLU A 80 6.00 -17.10 -16.20
CA GLU A 80 4.65 -16.65 -16.50
C GLU A 80 4.09 -15.83 -15.34
N VAL A 81 4.32 -16.28 -14.11
CA VAL A 81 3.91 -15.60 -12.87
C VAL A 81 4.78 -14.37 -12.61
N ASP A 82 6.09 -14.50 -12.86
CA ASP A 82 7.06 -13.42 -12.66
C ASP A 82 6.86 -12.27 -13.67
N ALA A 83 6.44 -12.58 -14.90
CA ALA A 83 6.06 -11.58 -15.89
C ALA A 83 4.80 -10.78 -15.47
N CYS A 84 3.81 -11.42 -14.83
CA CYS A 84 2.67 -10.69 -14.23
C CYS A 84 3.14 -9.69 -13.18
N CYS A 85 4.06 -10.11 -12.30
CA CYS A 85 4.63 -9.24 -11.27
C CYS A 85 5.46 -8.10 -11.89
N ARG A 86 6.26 -8.38 -12.93
CA ARG A 86 7.01 -7.35 -13.67
C ARG A 86 6.10 -6.29 -14.30
N GLN A 87 4.98 -6.69 -14.91
CA GLN A 87 4.00 -5.75 -15.48
C GLN A 87 3.38 -4.88 -14.40
N HIS A 88 3.04 -5.48 -13.25
CA HIS A 88 2.50 -4.78 -12.09
C HIS A 88 3.51 -3.78 -11.51
N ASP A 89 4.78 -4.16 -11.35
CA ASP A 89 5.89 -3.30 -10.87
C ASP A 89 6.12 -2.03 -11.71
N HIS A 90 5.70 -2.03 -12.99
CA HIS A 90 5.82 -0.90 -13.92
C HIS A 90 4.53 -0.07 -14.08
N CYS A 91 3.48 -0.38 -13.32
CA CYS A 91 2.23 0.38 -13.33
C CYS A 91 2.39 1.80 -12.77
N ASP A 92 1.50 2.71 -13.18
CA ASP A 92 1.30 4.00 -12.51
C ASP A 92 0.92 3.81 -11.03
N ASN A 93 1.65 4.49 -10.15
CA ASN A 93 1.55 4.25 -8.71
C ASN A 93 1.75 5.50 -7.84
N ILE A 94 1.57 5.32 -6.53
CA ILE A 94 1.89 6.25 -5.44
C ILE A 94 2.76 5.47 -4.44
N ALA A 95 4.03 5.84 -4.23
CA ALA A 95 4.91 5.09 -3.34
C ALA A 95 4.56 5.32 -1.84
N SER A 96 5.26 4.63 -0.94
CA SER A 96 5.16 4.87 0.52
C SER A 96 5.33 6.35 0.84
N GLY A 97 4.41 6.93 1.63
CA GLY A 97 4.49 8.31 2.10
C GLY A 97 4.24 9.41 1.06
N GLU A 98 4.12 9.08 -0.23
CA GLU A 98 3.90 10.05 -1.31
C GLU A 98 2.45 10.55 -1.37
N GLU A 99 2.25 11.70 -2.03
CA GLU A 99 0.93 12.28 -2.33
C GLU A 99 0.83 12.55 -3.84
N LYS A 100 -0.29 12.13 -4.45
CA LYS A 100 -0.55 12.23 -5.89
C LYS A 100 -2.05 12.33 -6.13
N HIS A 101 -2.48 13.19 -7.06
CA HIS A 101 -3.91 13.46 -7.32
C HIS A 101 -4.73 13.93 -6.09
N GLY A 102 -4.07 14.42 -5.03
CA GLY A 102 -4.71 14.72 -3.73
C GLY A 102 -4.96 13.49 -2.84
N LEU A 103 -4.51 12.30 -3.26
CA LEU A 103 -4.48 11.10 -2.44
C LEU A 103 -3.08 10.93 -1.84
N LYS A 104 -3.00 10.82 -0.52
CA LYS A 104 -1.78 10.48 0.21
C LYS A 104 -1.73 8.98 0.52
N ASN A 105 -0.60 8.35 0.27
CA ASN A 105 -0.38 6.95 0.62
C ASN A 105 0.27 6.84 2.02
N ASP A 106 -0.54 6.61 3.04
CA ASP A 106 -0.09 6.35 4.41
C ASP A 106 0.30 4.87 4.67
N ASP A 107 0.41 4.05 3.62
CA ASP A 107 0.79 2.64 3.69
C ASP A 107 2.29 2.44 3.43
N TYR A 108 2.90 1.47 4.15
CA TYR A 108 4.32 1.11 4.03
C TYR A 108 4.74 0.58 2.64
N PHE A 109 3.78 0.21 1.79
CA PHE A 109 4.04 -0.26 0.44
C PHE A 109 3.32 0.60 -0.60
N THR A 110 3.91 0.66 -1.80
CA THR A 110 3.36 1.32 -2.99
C THR A 110 1.90 0.91 -3.26
N ARG A 111 1.07 1.90 -3.58
CA ARG A 111 -0.33 1.73 -4.01
C ARG A 111 -0.41 1.95 -5.52
N LEU A 112 -1.15 1.10 -6.22
CA LEU A 112 -1.20 1.08 -7.68
C LEU A 112 -2.57 1.53 -8.20
N HIS A 113 -2.60 1.93 -9.47
CA HIS A 113 -3.86 2.21 -10.14
C HIS A 113 -4.71 0.95 -10.24
N CYS A 114 -6.00 1.08 -9.93
CA CYS A 114 -6.95 -0.03 -9.81
C CYS A 114 -6.96 -0.97 -11.03
N GLN A 115 -6.85 -0.43 -12.24
CA GLN A 115 -6.78 -1.24 -13.47
C GLN A 115 -5.61 -2.24 -13.47
N CYS A 116 -4.45 -1.87 -12.93
CA CYS A 116 -3.30 -2.76 -12.84
C CYS A 116 -3.51 -3.90 -11.84
N ASP A 117 -4.27 -3.67 -10.76
CA ASP A 117 -4.63 -4.74 -9.82
C ASP A 117 -5.66 -5.72 -10.44
N LYS A 118 -6.54 -5.25 -11.36
CA LYS A 118 -7.40 -6.12 -12.19
C LYS A 118 -6.57 -6.95 -13.16
N GLU A 119 -5.69 -6.33 -13.94
CA GLU A 119 -4.79 -7.01 -14.87
C GLU A 119 -3.86 -8.01 -14.14
N PHE A 120 -3.36 -7.67 -12.96
CA PHE A 120 -2.52 -8.55 -12.16
C PHE A 120 -3.29 -9.76 -11.61
N LYS A 121 -4.53 -9.56 -11.09
CA LYS A 121 -5.43 -10.67 -10.71
C LYS A 121 -5.67 -11.61 -11.90
N GLN A 122 -6.04 -11.05 -13.05
CA GLN A 122 -6.35 -11.80 -14.27
C GLN A 122 -5.11 -12.54 -14.83
N CYS A 123 -3.92 -11.92 -14.80
CA CYS A 123 -2.67 -12.53 -15.27
C CYS A 123 -2.26 -13.72 -14.38
N LEU A 124 -2.29 -13.54 -13.06
CA LEU A 124 -1.99 -14.62 -12.09
C LEU A 124 -2.97 -15.80 -12.21
N GLN A 125 -4.26 -15.52 -12.41
CA GLN A 125 -5.28 -16.54 -12.66
C GLN A 125 -5.04 -17.27 -14.00
N SER A 126 -4.74 -16.52 -15.07
CA SER A 126 -4.45 -17.06 -16.41
C SER A 126 -3.19 -17.92 -16.46
N ALA A 127 -2.18 -17.60 -15.62
CA ALA A 127 -1.00 -18.44 -15.44
C ALA A 127 -1.29 -19.81 -14.79
N ASN A 128 -2.51 -20.02 -14.27
CA ASN A 128 -3.10 -21.30 -13.82
C ASN A 128 -2.12 -22.20 -13.04
N SER A 129 -1.36 -21.60 -12.12
CA SER A 129 -0.28 -22.28 -11.41
C SER A 129 -0.42 -22.16 -9.89
N LYS A 130 0.11 -23.15 -9.16
CA LYS A 130 0.10 -23.14 -7.69
C LYS A 130 0.80 -21.91 -7.11
N ARG A 131 1.81 -21.36 -7.80
CA ARG A 131 2.53 -20.17 -7.36
C ARG A 131 1.79 -18.89 -7.71
N GLY A 132 1.19 -18.78 -8.90
CA GLY A 132 0.32 -17.65 -9.25
C GLY A 132 -0.84 -17.53 -8.25
N ASN A 133 -1.51 -18.65 -7.97
CA ASN A 133 -2.59 -18.70 -6.98
C ASN A 133 -2.12 -18.39 -5.55
N TYR A 134 -0.91 -18.79 -5.14
CA TYR A 134 -0.36 -18.42 -3.83
C TYR A 134 -0.06 -16.91 -3.75
N ILE A 135 0.63 -16.36 -4.75
CA ILE A 135 1.01 -14.93 -4.79
C ILE A 135 -0.24 -14.04 -4.86
N GLY A 136 -1.24 -14.42 -5.65
CA GLY A 136 -2.53 -13.73 -5.70
C GLY A 136 -3.25 -13.77 -4.36
N ASN A 137 -3.41 -14.94 -3.75
CA ASN A 137 -4.01 -15.05 -2.42
C ASN A 137 -3.25 -14.23 -1.36
N PHE A 138 -1.91 -14.19 -1.42
CA PHE A 138 -1.13 -13.35 -0.50
C PHE A 138 -1.39 -11.86 -0.76
N TYR A 139 -1.23 -11.40 -2.00
CA TYR A 139 -1.35 -10.01 -2.40
C TYR A 139 -2.74 -9.44 -2.07
N PHE A 140 -3.83 -10.05 -2.53
CA PHE A 140 -5.18 -9.49 -2.38
C PHE A 140 -5.75 -9.60 -0.95
N ASN A 141 -5.17 -10.44 -0.08
CA ASN A 141 -5.47 -10.43 1.36
C ASN A 141 -4.68 -9.35 2.11
N VAL A 142 -3.42 -9.11 1.75
CA VAL A 142 -2.53 -8.14 2.45
C VAL A 142 -2.72 -6.70 1.95
N ARG A 143 -2.90 -6.49 0.65
CA ARG A 143 -3.30 -5.20 0.08
C ARG A 143 -4.81 -5.08 0.17
N ASP A 144 -5.29 -3.95 0.65
CA ASP A 144 -6.72 -3.69 0.83
C ASP A 144 -7.32 -2.74 -0.19
N ARG A 145 -6.53 -1.90 -0.89
CA ARG A 145 -7.00 -0.79 -1.73
C ARG A 145 -6.08 -0.43 -2.89
N CYS A 146 -6.71 0.06 -3.95
CA CYS A 146 -6.11 0.71 -5.12
C CYS A 146 -6.72 2.12 -5.32
N TYR A 147 -6.17 2.94 -6.23
CA TYR A 147 -6.77 4.23 -6.59
C TYR A 147 -7.26 4.28 -8.04
N LYS A 148 -8.30 5.07 -8.31
CA LYS A 148 -8.73 5.47 -9.67
C LYS A 148 -9.53 6.77 -9.64
N GLU A 149 -9.70 7.38 -10.81
CA GLU A 149 -10.67 8.46 -11.02
C GLU A 149 -12.08 7.85 -11.23
N GLN A 150 -13.06 8.32 -10.45
CA GLN A 150 -14.47 7.92 -10.58
C GLN A 150 -15.39 8.97 -9.96
N HIS A 151 -16.69 8.93 -10.26
CA HIS A 151 -17.71 9.71 -9.57
C HIS A 151 -17.66 9.51 -8.04
N PRO A 152 -17.99 10.53 -7.22
CA PRO A 152 -17.88 10.45 -5.77
C PRO A 152 -18.66 9.28 -5.18
N ILE A 153 -18.02 8.48 -4.32
CA ILE A 153 -18.68 7.39 -3.60
C ILE A 153 -19.74 7.97 -2.65
N VAL A 154 -20.95 7.42 -2.71
CA VAL A 154 -22.06 7.72 -1.80
C VAL A 154 -22.04 6.75 -0.62
N GLU A 155 -22.06 5.46 -0.92
CA GLU A 155 -22.05 4.38 0.06
C GLU A 155 -21.51 3.07 -0.51
N CYS A 156 -21.44 2.04 0.33
CA CYS A 156 -21.08 0.67 -0.07
C CYS A 156 -22.33 -0.21 -0.03
N ASP A 157 -22.78 -0.67 -1.20
CA ASP A 157 -23.95 -1.53 -1.35
C ASP A 157 -23.69 -2.95 -0.83
N GLU A 158 -22.50 -3.47 -1.10
CA GLU A 158 -22.18 -4.89 -0.91
C GLU A 158 -20.78 -5.09 -0.34
N ILE A 159 -20.72 -5.79 0.80
CA ILE A 159 -19.50 -6.01 1.57
C ILE A 159 -19.20 -7.51 1.62
N HIS A 160 -18.17 -7.95 0.89
CA HIS A 160 -17.66 -9.31 1.04
C HIS A 160 -16.80 -9.40 2.31
N THR A 161 -16.92 -10.50 3.04
CA THR A 161 -16.18 -10.72 4.31
C THR A 161 -15.53 -12.10 4.31
N LYS A 162 -14.20 -12.15 4.41
CA LYS A 162 -13.44 -13.38 4.57
C LYS A 162 -12.67 -13.38 5.89
N ILE A 163 -12.95 -14.38 6.73
CA ILE A 163 -12.42 -14.54 8.09
C ILE A 163 -12.72 -13.31 8.97
N PHE A 164 -11.83 -12.32 9.01
CA PHE A 164 -12.01 -11.06 9.74
C PHE A 164 -11.86 -9.81 8.84
N ILE A 165 -11.54 -9.99 7.56
CA ILE A 165 -11.34 -8.92 6.59
C ILE A 165 -12.68 -8.64 5.90
N ARG A 166 -13.11 -7.37 5.91
CA ARG A 166 -14.27 -6.87 5.17
C ARG A 166 -13.76 -6.00 4.02
N ARG A 167 -14.33 -6.16 2.82
CA ARG A 167 -14.03 -5.36 1.63
C ARG A 167 -15.34 -4.92 0.98
N CYS A 168 -15.43 -3.66 0.57
CA CYS A 168 -16.52 -3.24 -0.30
C CYS A 168 -16.29 -3.79 -1.71
N ILE A 169 -17.23 -4.57 -2.26
CA ILE A 169 -17.14 -5.11 -3.63
C ILE A 169 -18.06 -4.38 -4.62
N ARG A 170 -19.01 -3.59 -4.12
CA ARG A 170 -19.88 -2.71 -4.92
C ARG A 170 -20.18 -1.41 -4.18
N TYR A 171 -19.98 -0.29 -4.87
CA TYR A 171 -20.20 1.07 -4.36
C TYR A 171 -21.33 1.74 -5.16
N THR A 172 -22.23 2.47 -4.48
CA THR A 172 -23.07 3.48 -5.15
C THR A 172 -22.26 4.77 -5.31
N ILE A 173 -22.36 5.37 -6.50
CA ILE A 173 -21.62 6.57 -6.91
C ILE A 173 -22.55 7.69 -7.37
N ASP A 174 -22.16 8.94 -7.12
CA ASP A 174 -22.92 10.14 -7.52
C ASP A 174 -22.54 10.58 -8.94
N GLY A 175 -23.18 9.95 -9.93
CA GLY A 175 -22.99 10.25 -11.35
C GLY A 175 -23.25 11.70 -11.76
N MET A 176 -23.95 12.50 -10.94
CA MET A 176 -24.23 13.91 -11.22
C MET A 176 -23.06 14.84 -10.87
N LYS A 177 -22.07 14.37 -10.10
CA LYS A 177 -20.87 15.13 -9.74
C LYS A 177 -19.69 14.77 -10.65
N ALA A 178 -18.80 15.72 -10.90
CA ALA A 178 -17.56 15.46 -11.63
C ALA A 178 -16.73 14.36 -10.94
N LYS A 179 -16.02 13.56 -11.74
CA LYS A 179 -15.15 12.48 -11.24
C LYS A 179 -14.00 13.04 -10.41
N THR A 180 -13.57 12.28 -9.43
CA THR A 180 -12.43 12.58 -8.55
C THR A 180 -11.60 11.33 -8.29
N TRP A 181 -10.32 11.53 -7.97
CA TRP A 181 -9.43 10.46 -7.57
C TRP A 181 -9.78 9.97 -6.17
N GLN A 182 -10.06 8.67 -6.05
CA GLN A 182 -10.56 8.04 -4.83
C GLN A 182 -9.90 6.67 -4.60
N TRP A 183 -9.88 6.24 -3.33
CA TRP A 183 -9.48 4.90 -2.92
C TRP A 183 -10.66 3.93 -3.06
N PHE A 184 -10.41 2.77 -3.69
CA PHE A 184 -11.35 1.65 -3.80
C PHE A 184 -10.76 0.41 -3.15
N ASP A 185 -11.58 -0.36 -2.44
CA ASP A 185 -11.17 -1.62 -1.84
C ASP A 185 -10.89 -2.67 -2.93
N LEU A 186 -9.88 -3.51 -2.70
CA LEU A 186 -9.57 -4.66 -3.55
C LEU A 186 -10.51 -5.85 -3.21
N PRO A 187 -11.09 -6.55 -4.20
CA PRO A 187 -11.76 -7.83 -3.99
C PRO A 187 -10.73 -8.91 -3.63
N PHE A 188 -11.18 -10.06 -3.12
CA PHE A 188 -10.28 -11.17 -2.87
C PHE A 188 -9.87 -11.86 -4.20
N TYR A 189 -8.72 -12.54 -4.19
CA TYR A 189 -8.14 -13.15 -5.39
C TYR A 189 -9.01 -14.25 -6.01
N ASP A 190 -9.69 -15.01 -5.16
CA ASP A 190 -10.59 -16.12 -5.46
C ASP A 190 -12.06 -15.69 -5.63
N ASP A 191 -12.36 -14.38 -5.61
CA ASP A 191 -13.71 -13.87 -5.89
C ASP A 191 -13.99 -13.86 -7.40
N GLU A 192 -15.12 -14.46 -7.80
CA GLU A 192 -15.69 -14.34 -9.15
C GLU A 192 -16.26 -12.94 -9.43
N HIS A 193 -16.47 -12.14 -8.38
CA HIS A 193 -16.75 -10.71 -8.50
C HIS A 193 -15.53 -10.03 -9.14
N ASP A 194 -15.66 -9.76 -10.44
CA ASP A 194 -14.72 -8.91 -11.13
C ASP A 194 -14.80 -7.48 -10.56
N PHE A 195 -13.69 -6.79 -10.68
CA PHE A 195 -13.60 -5.38 -10.37
C PHE A 195 -14.60 -4.58 -11.22
N GLN A 196 -15.63 -4.02 -10.58
CA GLN A 196 -16.60 -3.11 -11.21
C GLN A 196 -15.92 -1.77 -11.54
N PHE A 197 -15.21 -1.80 -12.66
CA PHE A 197 -14.49 -0.68 -13.27
C PHE A 197 -15.17 -0.17 -14.51
N ASP A 198 -16.00 -1.00 -15.12
CA ASP A 198 -16.63 -0.79 -16.41
C ASP A 198 -17.81 0.18 -16.20
N ASP A 199 -17.47 1.46 -16.26
CA ASP A 199 -18.40 2.56 -16.37
C ASP A 199 -19.06 2.50 -17.76
N PRO A 200 -20.36 2.16 -17.87
CA PRO A 200 -20.98 1.82 -19.15
C PRO A 200 -21.09 3.01 -20.11
N GLU A 201 -20.85 4.23 -19.64
CA GLU A 201 -20.83 5.44 -20.47
C GLU A 201 -19.47 5.67 -21.18
N ALA A 202 -18.40 4.97 -20.76
CA ALA A 202 -17.05 5.17 -21.31
C ALA A 202 -16.85 4.57 -22.71
N ASP A 203 -17.50 3.46 -23.04
CA ASP A 203 -17.31 2.74 -24.31
C ASP A 203 -18.15 3.32 -25.46
N HIS A 204 -19.16 4.14 -25.14
CA HIS A 204 -20.10 4.68 -26.14
C HIS A 204 -19.58 5.88 -26.94
N PHE A 205 -18.54 6.60 -26.48
CA PHE A 205 -18.09 7.85 -27.09
C PHE A 205 -16.99 7.70 -28.17
N VAL A 206 -16.56 6.47 -28.46
CA VAL A 206 -15.42 6.19 -29.37
C VAL A 206 -15.86 6.01 -30.84
N GLN A 207 -17.15 5.85 -31.12
CA GLN A 207 -17.65 5.57 -32.49
C GLN A 207 -18.02 6.81 -33.33
N ASP A 208 -18.29 7.97 -32.72
CA ASP A 208 -18.85 9.15 -33.41
C ASP A 208 -17.81 10.10 -34.04
N ASN A 209 -16.58 9.64 -34.30
CA ASN A 209 -15.50 10.48 -34.86
C ASN A 209 -14.76 9.85 -36.07
N ASN A 210 -15.42 9.01 -36.87
CA ASN A 210 -14.85 8.59 -38.17
C ASN A 210 -15.91 8.33 -39.25
N LEU A 211 -16.54 9.41 -39.75
CA LEU A 211 -17.53 9.32 -40.84
C LEU A 211 -17.54 10.56 -41.76
N LEU A 212 -16.36 10.91 -42.27
CA LEU A 212 -16.20 11.70 -43.49
C LEU A 212 -15.19 11.00 -44.42
N GLU A 213 -15.38 11.17 -45.73
CA GLU A 213 -14.65 10.52 -46.82
C GLU A 213 -14.76 8.98 -46.87
N PHE A 214 -15.82 8.47 -47.53
CA PHE A 214 -15.69 7.57 -48.68
C PHE A 214 -17.05 7.42 -49.40
N VAL A 215 -17.05 7.70 -50.72
CA VAL A 215 -18.16 7.82 -51.72
C VAL A 215 -18.56 9.26 -52.02
#